data_AF-A0A5M3ZAJ9-F1
#
_entry.id   AF-A0A5M3ZAJ9-F1
#
_cell.length_a   1.000
_cell.length_b   1.000
_cell.length_c   1.000
_cell.angle_alpha   90.00
_cell.angle_beta   90.00
_cell.angle_gamma   90.00
#
_symmetry.space_group_name_H-M   'P 1'
#
loop_
_entity.id
_entity.type
_entity.pdbx_description
1 polymer ?
#
loop_
_entity_poly.entity_id
_entity_poly.type
_entity_poly.pdbx_seq_one_letter_code
_entity_poly.pdbx_strand_id
1 'polypeptide(L)'
;MISQKVAQQSLRRLAVQQPYAMRWSMMNAASPAAIALGRTVQRRHAATSANTEDPTKILAKQRLNRPVSPHLTIYRPQITWYASGFNRITGLALSGSMYLFATAYLAAPLFGWHLESASLAAAFAALPIAAKVLLKGTLAFPFTFHCMNGVRHLVWDMGRGITNQQVIKSGWTVVGLSALSAVVLAFLKCIGAMVSFVFSMLVTFVAQMRHGKRATEFLKRGVHWERSDSLGYRDGQIEELEGLRLANEQSAYATGVIQSVTASFQIASGTFYVGLV
;
A
#
# COMPACT_ATOMS: atom_id res chain seq x y z
N MET A 1 -37.56 13.89 -70.27
CA MET A 1 -37.26 13.76 -68.83
C MET A 1 -37.67 12.41 -68.21
N ILE A 2 -38.71 11.72 -68.70
CA ILE A 2 -39.18 10.44 -68.13
C ILE A 2 -38.19 9.28 -68.39
N SER A 3 -37.61 9.20 -69.59
CA SER A 3 -36.65 8.15 -69.96
C SER A 3 -35.39 8.12 -69.05
N GLN A 4 -34.88 9.29 -68.66
CA GLN A 4 -33.76 9.37 -67.72
C GLN A 4 -34.12 8.86 -66.32
N LYS A 5 -35.34 9.13 -65.85
CA LYS A 5 -35.82 8.63 -64.55
C LYS A 5 -35.99 7.12 -64.55
N VAL A 6 -36.48 6.55 -65.66
CA VAL A 6 -36.62 5.09 -65.83
C VAL A 6 -35.24 4.40 -65.86
N ALA A 7 -34.27 4.96 -66.58
CA ALA A 7 -32.90 4.45 -66.61
C ALA A 7 -32.20 4.52 -65.24
N GLN A 8 -32.42 5.60 -64.48
CA GLN A 8 -31.86 5.71 -63.12
C GLN A 8 -32.52 4.72 -62.14
N GLN A 9 -33.82 4.45 -62.29
CA GLN A 9 -34.52 3.47 -61.46
C GLN A 9 -34.10 2.03 -61.76
N SER A 10 -33.87 1.68 -63.04
CA SER A 10 -33.40 0.35 -63.42
C SER A 10 -31.96 0.10 -62.94
N LEU A 11 -31.06 1.08 -63.05
CA LEU A 11 -29.70 1.01 -62.51
C LEU A 11 -29.70 0.84 -60.98
N ARG A 12 -30.58 1.54 -60.27
CA ARG A 12 -30.74 1.37 -58.82
C ARG A 12 -31.21 -0.03 -58.45
N ARG A 13 -32.17 -0.60 -59.20
CA ARG A 13 -32.63 -1.98 -58.97
C ARG A 13 -31.52 -3.00 -59.24
N LEU A 14 -30.71 -2.79 -60.29
CA LEU A 14 -29.56 -3.66 -60.58
C LEU A 14 -28.49 -3.61 -59.49
N ALA A 15 -28.23 -2.43 -58.92
CA ALA A 15 -27.25 -2.23 -57.84
C ALA A 15 -27.60 -2.96 -56.55
N VAL A 16 -28.90 -3.07 -56.25
CA VAL A 16 -29.41 -3.79 -55.08
C VAL A 16 -29.39 -5.30 -55.30
N GLN A 17 -29.65 -5.77 -56.52
CA GLN A 17 -29.75 -7.20 -56.82
C GLN A 17 -28.38 -7.91 -56.92
N GLN A 18 -27.33 -7.22 -57.37
CA GLN A 18 -26.03 -7.84 -57.69
C GLN A 18 -24.84 -6.99 -57.16
N PRO A 19 -24.69 -6.84 -55.83
CA PRO A 19 -23.70 -5.93 -55.24
C PRO A 19 -22.25 -6.35 -55.54
N TYR A 20 -21.97 -7.65 -55.65
CA TYR A 20 -20.62 -8.16 -55.95
C TYR A 20 -20.25 -8.03 -57.44
N ALA A 21 -21.18 -8.30 -58.35
CA ALA A 21 -20.93 -8.19 -59.79
C ALA A 21 -20.72 -6.72 -60.23
N MET A 22 -21.50 -5.80 -59.65
CA MET A 22 -21.35 -4.37 -59.93
C MET A 22 -20.04 -3.83 -59.35
N ARG A 23 -19.64 -4.25 -58.15
CA ARG A 23 -18.35 -3.87 -57.54
C ARG A 23 -17.17 -4.36 -58.38
N TRP A 24 -17.20 -5.59 -58.89
CA TRP A 24 -16.12 -6.12 -59.73
C TRP A 24 -16.04 -5.42 -61.09
N SER A 25 -17.20 -5.13 -61.70
CA SER A 25 -17.29 -4.39 -62.96
C SER A 25 -16.83 -2.92 -62.82
N MET A 26 -17.17 -2.25 -61.71
CA MET A 26 -16.71 -0.88 -61.43
C MET A 26 -15.24 -0.81 -60.98
N MET A 27 -14.69 -1.89 -60.42
CA MET A 27 -13.26 -1.95 -60.04
C MET A 27 -12.35 -2.20 -61.25
N ASN A 28 -12.86 -2.81 -62.33
CA ASN A 28 -12.10 -3.06 -63.57
C ASN A 28 -12.44 -2.10 -64.71
N ALA A 29 -13.58 -1.41 -64.66
CA ALA A 29 -13.91 -0.35 -65.61
C ALA A 29 -13.32 0.98 -65.10
N ALA A 30 -12.06 1.25 -65.45
CA ALA A 30 -11.61 2.63 -65.52
C ALA A 30 -12.56 3.36 -66.49
N SER A 31 -13.38 4.28 -65.97
CA SER A 31 -14.30 5.04 -66.82
C SER A 31 -13.51 5.67 -67.98
N PRO A 32 -13.92 5.54 -69.25
CA PRO A 32 -13.19 6.11 -70.39
C PRO A 32 -12.91 7.60 -70.22
N ALA A 33 -13.82 8.32 -69.54
CA ALA A 33 -13.66 9.72 -69.17
C ALA A 33 -12.49 9.98 -68.19
N ALA A 34 -12.20 9.07 -67.25
CA ALA A 34 -11.06 9.21 -66.34
C ALA A 34 -9.71 9.00 -67.05
N ILE A 35 -9.68 8.13 -68.08
CA ILE A 35 -8.51 7.93 -68.94
C ILE A 35 -8.30 9.15 -69.85
N ALA A 36 -9.37 9.66 -70.47
CA ALA A 36 -9.33 10.85 -71.33
C ALA A 36 -8.98 12.15 -70.57
N LEU A 37 -9.34 12.25 -69.29
CA LEU A 37 -8.99 13.39 -68.42
C LEU A 37 -7.60 13.25 -67.76
N GLY A 38 -6.81 12.22 -68.12
CA GLY A 38 -5.47 12.01 -67.55
C GLY A 38 -5.47 11.72 -66.04
N ARG A 39 -6.63 11.40 -65.45
CA ARG A 39 -6.77 11.04 -64.03
C ARG A 39 -6.50 9.54 -63.86
N THR A 40 -5.30 9.12 -64.22
CA THR A 40 -4.78 7.81 -63.81
C THR A 40 -4.50 7.88 -62.31
N VAL A 41 -5.19 7.05 -61.52
CA VAL A 41 -4.84 6.87 -60.11
C VAL A 41 -3.47 6.21 -60.09
N GLN A 42 -2.43 7.03 -59.96
CA GLN A 42 -1.04 6.57 -59.94
C GLN A 42 -0.82 5.79 -58.64
N ARG A 43 -1.07 4.47 -58.67
CA ARG A 43 -0.66 3.58 -57.59
C ARG A 43 0.86 3.52 -57.60
N ARG A 44 1.49 4.35 -56.78
CA ARG A 44 2.91 4.21 -56.46
C ARG A 44 3.05 2.94 -55.63
N HIS A 45 3.60 1.90 -56.24
CA HIS A 45 4.16 0.80 -55.47
C HIS A 45 5.36 1.39 -54.72
N ALA A 46 5.21 1.62 -53.42
CA ALA A 46 6.34 1.98 -52.58
C ALA A 46 7.28 0.77 -52.58
N ALA A 47 8.38 0.87 -53.32
CA ALA A 47 9.45 -0.11 -53.27
C ALA A 47 10.09 0.01 -51.88
N THR A 48 9.63 -0.77 -50.92
CA THR A 48 10.36 -0.99 -49.67
C THR A 48 11.64 -1.73 -50.03
N SER A 49 12.77 -1.02 -49.99
CA SER A 49 14.08 -1.65 -49.95
C SER A 49 14.10 -2.62 -48.77
N ALA A 50 14.28 -3.91 -49.05
CA ALA A 50 14.40 -4.93 -48.02
C ALA A 50 15.71 -4.69 -47.25
N ASN A 51 15.64 -3.88 -46.18
CA ASN A 51 16.74 -3.78 -45.24
C ASN A 51 17.00 -5.19 -44.68
N THR A 52 18.22 -5.70 -44.90
CA THR A 52 18.69 -7.01 -44.42
C THR A 52 19.02 -6.99 -42.92
N GLU A 53 18.61 -5.96 -42.19
CA GLU A 53 18.70 -5.95 -40.73
C GLU A 53 17.48 -6.66 -40.14
N ASP A 54 17.76 -7.59 -39.24
CA ASP A 54 16.74 -8.31 -38.48
C ASP A 54 15.76 -7.30 -37.83
N PRO A 55 14.45 -7.34 -38.16
CA PRO A 55 13.46 -6.39 -37.67
C PRO A 55 13.38 -6.35 -36.13
N THR A 56 13.82 -7.40 -35.45
CA THR A 56 13.90 -7.44 -33.98
C THR A 56 14.95 -6.47 -33.42
N LYS A 57 16.06 -6.25 -34.14
CA LYS A 57 17.14 -5.33 -33.73
C LYS A 57 16.72 -3.87 -33.82
N ILE A 58 15.89 -3.51 -34.80
CA ILE A 58 15.36 -2.15 -34.94
C ILE A 58 14.43 -1.82 -33.75
N LEU A 59 13.54 -2.75 -33.40
CA LEU A 59 12.65 -2.57 -32.25
C LEU A 59 13.42 -2.51 -30.93
N ALA A 60 14.48 -3.30 -30.76
CA ALA A 60 15.35 -3.24 -29.60
C ALA A 60 16.08 -1.89 -29.49
N LYS A 61 16.67 -1.39 -30.59
CA LYS A 61 17.29 -0.05 -30.66
C LYS A 61 16.28 1.05 -30.31
N GLN A 62 15.05 0.95 -30.82
CA GLN A 62 13.99 1.91 -30.49
C GLN A 62 13.58 1.85 -29.02
N ARG A 63 13.55 0.67 -28.37
CA ARG A 63 13.20 0.54 -26.94
C ARG A 63 14.25 1.18 -26.03
N LEU A 64 15.53 1.14 -26.38
CA LEU A 64 16.61 1.79 -25.62
C LEU A 64 16.48 3.32 -25.60
N ASN A 65 15.93 3.90 -26.68
CA ASN A 65 15.76 5.35 -26.81
C ASN A 65 14.44 5.88 -26.23
N ARG A 66 13.59 5.01 -25.66
CA ARG A 66 12.33 5.45 -25.04
C ARG A 66 12.62 6.00 -23.64
N PRO A 67 12.25 7.25 -23.34
CA PRO A 67 12.40 7.77 -21.99
C PRO A 67 11.46 7.01 -21.03
N VAL A 68 11.94 6.75 -19.83
CA VAL A 68 11.10 6.24 -18.72
C VAL A 68 10.29 7.41 -18.19
N SER A 69 8.97 7.25 -18.09
CA SER A 69 8.12 8.29 -17.50
C SER A 69 8.52 8.52 -16.03
N PRO A 70 8.53 9.78 -15.56
CA PRO A 70 8.83 10.06 -14.17
C PRO A 70 7.79 9.37 -13.27
N HIS A 71 8.25 8.72 -12.20
CA HIS A 71 7.39 7.99 -11.27
C HIS A 71 7.54 8.52 -9.84
N LEU A 72 8.66 8.27 -9.16
CA LEU A 72 8.85 8.65 -7.76
C LEU A 72 8.92 10.16 -7.56
N THR A 73 9.43 10.90 -8.55
CA THR A 73 9.61 12.35 -8.49
C THR A 73 8.32 13.15 -8.61
N ILE A 74 7.27 12.55 -9.22
CA ILE A 74 5.99 13.23 -9.44
C ILE A 74 4.83 12.59 -8.67
N TYR A 75 5.03 11.43 -8.06
CA TYR A 75 3.96 10.72 -7.36
C TYR A 75 3.61 11.41 -6.05
N ARG A 76 2.32 11.53 -5.75
CA ARG A 76 1.84 12.16 -4.52
C ARG A 76 2.34 11.38 -3.28
N PRO A 77 2.89 12.08 -2.27
CA PRO A 77 3.21 11.46 -0.99
C PRO A 77 2.00 10.82 -0.31
N GLN A 78 2.09 9.53 0.02
CA GLN A 78 1.05 8.77 0.69
C GLN A 78 1.65 7.81 1.72
N ILE A 79 0.98 7.66 2.87
CA ILE A 79 1.43 6.77 3.95
C ILE A 79 1.62 5.31 3.50
N THR A 80 0.91 4.88 2.46
CA THR A 80 0.98 3.53 1.86
C THR A 80 2.40 3.18 1.42
N TRP A 81 2.95 3.93 0.47
CA TRP A 81 4.26 3.63 -0.11
C TRP A 81 5.40 4.13 0.76
N TYR A 82 5.23 5.21 1.52
CA TYR A 82 6.24 5.66 2.50
C TYR A 82 6.44 4.63 3.61
N ALA A 83 5.37 4.11 4.22
CA ALA A 83 5.50 3.10 5.26
C ALA A 83 6.11 1.80 4.71
N SER A 84 5.77 1.41 3.48
CA SER A 84 6.38 0.26 2.80
C SER A 84 7.88 0.46 2.56
N GLY A 85 8.28 1.62 2.01
CA GLY A 85 9.68 1.97 1.83
C GLY A 85 10.45 2.02 3.16
N PHE A 86 9.85 2.62 4.18
CA PHE A 86 10.45 2.70 5.51
C PHE A 86 10.62 1.31 6.14
N ASN A 87 9.67 0.39 5.94
CA ASN A 87 9.81 -1.00 6.40
C ASN A 87 11.01 -1.72 5.79
N ARG A 88 11.31 -1.45 4.50
CA ARG A 88 12.50 -1.99 3.83
C ARG A 88 13.77 -1.39 4.41
N ILE A 89 13.80 -0.08 4.59
CA ILE A 89 14.96 0.64 5.14
C ILE A 89 15.25 0.16 6.57
N THR A 90 14.23 0.06 7.43
CA THR A 90 14.42 -0.44 8.80
C THR A 90 14.84 -1.91 8.81
N GLY A 91 14.30 -2.75 7.91
CA GLY A 91 14.74 -4.14 7.77
C GLY A 91 16.21 -4.25 7.35
N LEU A 92 16.65 -3.46 6.38
CA LEU A 92 18.05 -3.39 5.95
C LEU A 92 18.96 -2.86 7.06
N ALA A 93 18.54 -1.84 7.81
CA ALA A 93 19.31 -1.31 8.93
C ALA A 93 19.49 -2.36 10.03
N LEU A 94 18.41 -3.07 10.41
CA LEU A 94 18.45 -4.11 11.44
C LEU A 94 19.31 -5.29 11.02
N SER A 95 19.01 -5.89 9.86
CA SER A 95 19.78 -7.02 9.32
C SER A 95 21.24 -6.64 9.05
N GLY A 96 21.48 -5.48 8.44
CA GLY A 96 22.82 -4.97 8.15
C GLY A 96 23.64 -4.75 9.42
N SER A 97 23.05 -4.16 10.47
CA SER A 97 23.72 -3.99 11.76
C SER A 97 24.03 -5.33 12.44
N MET A 98 23.12 -6.30 12.36
CA MET A 98 23.32 -7.65 12.87
C MET A 98 24.49 -8.34 12.15
N TYR A 99 24.50 -8.33 10.81
CA TYR A 99 25.57 -8.93 10.02
C TYR A 99 26.90 -8.25 10.27
N LEU A 100 26.93 -6.91 10.31
CA LEU A 100 28.13 -6.14 10.58
C LEU A 100 28.69 -6.43 11.98
N PHE A 101 27.83 -6.53 12.99
CA PHE A 101 28.26 -6.92 14.33
C PHE A 101 28.79 -8.34 14.36
N ALA A 102 28.11 -9.30 13.74
CA ALA A 102 28.53 -10.70 13.70
C ALA A 102 29.88 -10.89 13.00
N THR A 103 30.09 -10.21 11.86
CA THR A 103 31.37 -10.28 11.13
C THR A 103 32.48 -9.55 11.88
N ALA A 104 32.19 -8.39 12.49
CA ALA A 104 33.16 -7.67 13.32
C ALA A 104 33.56 -8.50 14.55
N TYR A 105 32.61 -9.18 15.20
CA TYR A 105 32.86 -10.06 16.33
C TYR A 105 33.76 -11.23 15.94
N LEU A 106 33.52 -11.85 14.77
CA LEU A 106 34.37 -12.92 14.26
C LEU A 106 35.79 -12.44 13.92
N ALA A 107 35.92 -11.23 13.36
CA ALA A 107 37.20 -10.63 13.01
C ALA A 107 37.95 -10.06 14.23
N ALA A 108 37.27 -9.84 15.36
CA ALA A 108 37.81 -9.14 16.52
C ALA A 108 39.16 -9.67 17.02
N PRO A 109 39.42 -10.99 17.10
CA PRO A 109 40.72 -11.51 17.55
C PRO A 109 41.88 -11.16 16.62
N LEU A 110 41.62 -10.95 15.32
CA LEU A 110 42.65 -10.61 14.33
C LEU A 110 43.14 -9.17 14.47
N PHE A 111 42.28 -8.29 14.98
CA PHE A 111 42.54 -6.85 15.11
C PHE A 111 42.69 -6.39 16.57
N GLY A 112 42.59 -7.31 17.53
CA GLY A 112 42.62 -6.99 18.96
C GLY A 112 41.42 -6.16 19.43
N TRP A 113 40.26 -6.30 18.79
CA TRP A 113 39.04 -5.60 19.19
C TRP A 113 38.34 -6.30 20.36
N HIS A 114 37.82 -5.51 21.30
CA HIS A 114 37.10 -5.99 22.48
C HIS A 114 35.58 -5.85 22.28
N LEU A 115 34.97 -6.85 21.64
CA LEU A 115 33.52 -6.88 21.34
C LEU A 115 32.73 -7.84 22.24
N GLU A 116 33.34 -8.35 23.30
CA GLU A 116 32.65 -9.12 24.34
C GLU A 116 31.63 -8.28 25.11
N SER A 117 30.59 -8.94 25.62
CA SER A 117 29.47 -8.31 26.31
C SER A 117 29.90 -7.40 27.48
N ALA A 118 30.97 -7.78 28.20
CA ALA A 118 31.49 -6.99 29.32
C ALA A 118 32.07 -5.64 28.86
N SER A 119 32.88 -5.65 27.81
CA SER A 119 33.51 -4.45 27.24
C SER A 119 32.48 -3.53 26.60
N LEU A 120 31.50 -4.08 25.88
CA LEU A 120 30.39 -3.31 25.34
C LEU A 120 29.51 -2.69 26.43
N ALA A 121 29.22 -3.44 27.50
CA ALA A 121 28.44 -2.93 28.63
C ALA A 121 29.18 -1.80 29.36
N ALA A 122 30.48 -1.95 29.59
CA ALA A 122 31.32 -0.91 30.19
C ALA A 122 31.38 0.35 29.31
N ALA A 123 31.61 0.19 28.00
CA ALA A 123 31.61 1.30 27.06
C ALA A 123 30.26 2.03 27.03
N PHE A 124 29.15 1.29 27.00
CA PHE A 124 27.81 1.87 27.05
C PHE A 124 27.54 2.56 28.40
N ALA A 125 28.01 1.99 29.52
CA ALA A 125 27.85 2.57 30.85
C ALA A 125 28.64 3.88 31.03
N ALA A 126 29.77 4.04 30.34
CA ALA A 126 30.57 5.27 30.36
C ALA A 126 29.93 6.44 29.59
N LEU A 127 28.94 6.18 28.72
CA LEU A 127 28.29 7.23 27.93
C LEU A 127 27.49 8.22 28.80
N PRO A 128 27.43 9.51 28.42
CA PRO A 128 26.52 10.45 29.06
C PRO A 128 25.06 10.04 28.84
N ILE A 129 24.18 10.46 29.76
CA ILE A 129 22.76 10.06 29.75
C ILE A 129 22.10 10.37 28.40
N ALA A 130 22.38 11.54 27.83
CA ALA A 130 21.87 11.93 26.52
C ALA A 130 22.28 10.95 25.41
N ALA A 131 23.56 10.54 25.37
CA ALA A 131 24.04 9.58 24.39
C ALA A 131 23.42 8.18 24.57
N LYS A 132 23.20 7.74 25.82
CA LYS A 132 22.50 6.47 26.11
C LYS A 132 21.07 6.49 25.59
N VAL A 133 20.32 7.55 25.87
CA VAL A 133 18.93 7.70 25.42
C VAL A 133 18.85 7.77 23.90
N LEU A 134 19.74 8.55 23.26
CA LEU A 134 19.81 8.64 21.80
C LEU A 134 20.13 7.28 21.17
N LEU A 135 21.18 6.60 21.63
CA LEU A 135 21.57 5.30 21.08
C LEU A 135 20.46 4.26 21.24
N LYS A 136 19.81 4.20 22.41
CA LYS A 136 18.66 3.32 22.64
C LYS A 136 17.49 3.69 21.74
N GLY A 137 17.15 4.96 21.61
CA GLY A 137 16.05 5.42 20.76
C GLY A 137 16.27 5.11 19.28
N THR A 138 17.48 5.38 18.78
CA THR A 138 17.88 5.13 17.37
C THR A 138 17.84 3.65 17.02
N LEU A 139 18.13 2.74 17.96
CA LEU A 139 18.00 1.30 17.75
C LEU A 139 16.57 0.79 17.97
N ALA A 140 15.85 1.35 18.95
CA ALA A 140 14.50 0.91 19.31
C ALA A 140 13.44 1.28 18.25
N PHE A 141 13.55 2.46 17.62
CA PHE A 141 12.59 2.89 16.60
C PHE A 141 12.54 1.98 15.35
N PRO A 142 13.66 1.71 14.64
CA PRO A 142 13.62 0.84 13.48
C PRO A 142 13.15 -0.57 13.84
N PHE A 143 13.52 -1.09 15.02
CA PHE A 143 13.06 -2.39 15.51
C PHE A 143 11.53 -2.42 15.70
N THR A 144 11.00 -1.52 16.52
CA THR A 144 9.56 -1.47 16.81
C THR A 144 8.72 -1.20 15.56
N PHE A 145 9.17 -0.28 14.71
CA PHE A 145 8.49 -0.01 13.43
C PHE A 145 8.49 -1.24 12.52
N HIS A 146 9.64 -1.88 12.32
CA HIS A 146 9.74 -3.04 11.43
C HIS A 146 8.88 -4.21 11.92
N CYS A 147 8.88 -4.48 13.23
CA CYS A 147 8.06 -5.55 13.81
C CYS A 147 6.55 -5.25 13.67
N MET A 148 6.10 -4.06 14.06
CA MET A 148 4.67 -3.71 14.00
C MET A 148 4.16 -3.61 12.57
N ASN A 149 4.93 -2.97 11.68
CA ASN A 149 4.57 -2.90 10.27
C ASN A 149 4.69 -4.27 9.59
N GLY A 150 5.64 -5.12 10.00
CA GLY A 150 5.72 -6.51 9.57
C GLY A 150 4.46 -7.31 9.90
N VAL A 151 3.93 -7.18 11.12
CA VAL A 151 2.64 -7.79 11.48
C VAL A 151 1.50 -7.24 10.62
N ARG A 152 1.48 -5.93 10.35
CA ARG A 152 0.50 -5.33 9.41
C ARG A 152 0.57 -5.97 8.03
N HIS A 153 1.76 -6.21 7.50
CA HIS A 153 1.96 -6.91 6.23
C HIS A 153 1.46 -8.36 6.28
N LEU A 154 1.78 -9.12 7.34
CA LEU A 154 1.24 -10.47 7.53
C LEU A 154 -0.30 -10.48 7.59
N VAL A 155 -0.91 -9.45 8.19
CA VAL A 155 -2.37 -9.29 8.18
C VAL A 155 -2.92 -9.06 6.77
N TRP A 156 -2.20 -8.31 5.94
CA TRP A 156 -2.55 -8.13 4.54
C TRP A 156 -2.38 -9.41 3.71
N ASP A 157 -1.34 -10.20 3.98
CA ASP A 157 -1.11 -11.49 3.32
C ASP A 157 -2.24 -12.50 3.63
N MET A 158 -2.91 -12.35 4.78
CA MET A 158 -4.14 -13.08 5.12
C MET A 158 -5.42 -12.50 4.48
N GLY A 159 -5.31 -11.50 3.60
CA GLY A 159 -6.43 -10.84 2.93
C GLY A 159 -7.30 -9.95 3.84
N ARG A 160 -6.77 -9.48 4.97
CA ARG A 160 -7.51 -8.66 5.95
C ARG A 160 -6.98 -7.22 5.97
N GLY A 161 -7.85 -6.24 6.26
CA GLY A 161 -7.41 -4.85 6.45
C GLY A 161 -6.95 -4.12 5.19
N ILE A 162 -7.42 -4.55 4.02
CA ILE A 162 -6.98 -4.08 2.69
C ILE A 162 -7.86 -2.96 2.09
N THR A 163 -8.89 -2.49 2.79
CA THR A 163 -9.66 -1.33 2.33
C THR A 163 -8.85 -0.05 2.51
N ASN A 164 -9.02 0.95 1.63
CA ASN A 164 -8.25 2.21 1.69
C ASN A 164 -8.29 2.87 3.08
N GLN A 165 -9.46 2.91 3.71
CA GLN A 165 -9.63 3.48 5.05
C GLN A 165 -8.87 2.68 6.13
N GLN A 166 -8.92 1.34 6.07
CA GLN A 166 -8.18 0.48 7.01
C GLN A 166 -6.67 0.58 6.78
N VAL A 167 -6.21 0.65 5.53
CA VAL A 167 -4.80 0.80 5.18
C VAL A 167 -4.23 2.12 5.70
N ILE A 168 -4.97 3.22 5.56
CA ILE A 168 -4.56 4.54 6.08
C ILE A 168 -4.53 4.54 7.61
N LYS A 169 -5.62 4.07 8.26
CA LYS A 169 -5.71 4.01 9.73
C LYS A 169 -4.60 3.13 10.30
N SER A 170 -4.42 1.92 9.77
CA SER A 170 -3.36 0.99 10.22
C SER A 170 -1.96 1.54 9.98
N GLY A 171 -1.75 2.33 8.92
CA GLY A 171 -0.46 2.98 8.67
C GLY A 171 -0.10 3.99 9.76
N TRP A 172 -1.02 4.87 10.12
CA TRP A 172 -0.79 5.86 11.17
C TRP A 172 -0.74 5.24 12.58
N THR A 173 -1.51 4.19 12.85
CA THR A 173 -1.40 3.48 14.14
C THR A 173 -0.04 2.83 14.31
N VAL A 174 0.52 2.20 13.26
CA VAL A 174 1.88 1.65 13.31
C VAL A 174 2.90 2.75 13.61
N VAL A 175 2.83 3.89 12.92
CA VAL A 175 3.75 5.01 13.16
C VAL A 175 3.68 5.49 14.62
N GLY A 176 2.47 5.75 15.13
CA GLY A 176 2.28 6.23 16.49
C GLY A 176 2.72 5.22 17.56
N LEU A 177 2.33 3.96 17.42
CA LEU A 177 2.69 2.90 18.37
C LEU A 177 4.19 2.62 18.38
N SER A 178 4.84 2.65 17.22
CA SER A 178 6.28 2.44 17.11
C SER A 178 7.07 3.59 17.71
N ALA A 179 6.66 4.83 17.45
CA ALA A 179 7.29 6.02 18.05
C ALA A 179 7.14 6.02 19.57
N LEU A 180 5.93 5.76 20.08
CA LEU A 180 5.68 5.65 21.52
C LEU A 180 6.52 4.54 22.13
N SER A 181 6.58 3.38 21.48
CA SER A 181 7.37 2.25 21.97
C SER A 181 8.85 2.58 22.01
N ALA A 182 9.39 3.22 20.97
CA ALA A 182 10.79 3.62 20.93
C ALA A 182 11.15 4.60 22.05
N VAL A 183 10.28 5.57 22.33
CA VAL A 183 10.45 6.53 23.44
C VAL A 183 10.46 5.78 24.78
N VAL A 184 9.48 4.93 25.03
CA VAL A 184 9.39 4.13 26.27
C VAL A 184 10.65 3.27 26.44
N LEU A 185 11.10 2.59 25.39
CA LEU A 185 12.32 1.79 25.40
C LEU A 185 13.58 2.61 25.63
N ALA A 186 13.65 3.84 25.10
CA ALA A 186 14.78 4.73 25.31
C ALA A 186 14.95 5.09 26.79
N PHE A 187 13.86 5.32 27.53
CA PHE A 187 13.88 5.71 28.95
C PHE A 187 13.86 4.55 29.94
N LEU A 188 13.38 3.36 29.55
CA LEU A 188 13.33 2.19 30.44
C LEU A 188 14.74 1.73 30.88
N LYS A 189 14.95 1.58 32.19
CA LYS A 189 16.21 1.08 32.77
C LYS A 189 16.36 -0.44 32.71
N CYS A 190 15.25 -1.19 32.77
CA CYS A 190 15.27 -2.64 32.96
C CYS A 190 14.86 -3.40 31.68
N ILE A 191 15.68 -4.37 31.27
CA ILE A 191 15.48 -5.21 30.08
C ILE A 191 14.24 -6.11 30.19
N GLY A 192 13.85 -6.52 31.41
CA GLY A 192 12.65 -7.34 31.63
C GLY A 192 11.34 -6.61 31.30
N ALA A 193 11.23 -5.34 31.68
CA ALA A 193 10.07 -4.50 31.37
C ALA A 193 9.94 -4.22 29.86
N MET A 194 11.05 -4.29 29.11
CA MET A 194 11.09 -4.04 27.67
C MET A 194 10.42 -5.16 26.86
N VAL A 195 10.63 -6.43 27.20
CA VAL A 195 10.03 -7.57 26.47
C VAL A 195 8.52 -7.61 26.66
N SER A 196 8.05 -7.45 27.90
CA SER A 196 6.61 -7.43 28.22
C SER A 196 5.88 -6.25 27.58
N PHE A 197 6.52 -5.08 27.50
CA PHE A 197 5.93 -3.90 26.86
C PHE A 197 5.76 -4.07 25.34
N VAL A 198 6.79 -4.59 24.66
CA VAL A 198 6.72 -4.85 23.21
C VAL A 198 5.68 -5.91 22.88
N PHE A 199 5.61 -6.99 23.67
CA PHE A 199 4.60 -8.04 23.49
C PHE A 199 3.17 -7.51 23.68
N SER A 200 2.93 -6.72 24.73
CA SER A 200 1.63 -6.10 24.98
C SER A 200 1.19 -5.20 23.82
N MET A 201 2.08 -4.33 23.33
CA MET A 201 1.79 -3.47 22.17
C MET A 201 1.45 -4.26 20.90
N LEU A 202 2.15 -5.38 20.65
CA LEU A 202 1.90 -6.25 19.50
C LEU A 202 0.49 -6.88 19.58
N VAL A 203 0.10 -7.37 20.76
CA VAL A 203 -1.22 -7.94 21.00
C VAL A 203 -2.31 -6.87 20.80
N THR A 204 -2.11 -5.65 21.32
CA THR A 204 -3.03 -4.52 21.11
C THR A 204 -3.18 -4.18 19.63
N PHE A 205 -2.08 -4.18 18.87
CA PHE A 205 -2.13 -3.91 17.44
C PHE A 205 -2.92 -4.98 16.66
N VAL A 206 -2.67 -6.26 16.96
CA VAL A 206 -3.42 -7.38 16.34
C VAL A 206 -4.90 -7.31 16.69
N ALA A 207 -5.25 -6.96 17.94
CA ALA A 207 -6.62 -6.76 18.37
C ALA A 207 -7.31 -5.63 17.58
N GLN A 208 -6.63 -4.49 17.42
CA GLN A 208 -7.13 -3.35 16.63
C GLN A 208 -7.44 -3.76 15.17
N MET A 209 -6.59 -4.60 14.57
CA MET A 209 -6.79 -5.09 13.19
C MET A 209 -7.97 -6.08 13.08
N ARG A 210 -8.38 -6.73 14.18
CA ARG A 210 -9.48 -7.71 14.20
C ARG A 210 -10.87 -7.06 14.27
N HIS A 211 -11.01 -5.92 14.96
CA HIS A 211 -12.32 -5.28 15.21
C HIS A 211 -12.81 -4.36 14.08
N GLY A 212 -11.98 -4.06 13.08
CA GLY A 212 -12.35 -3.18 11.95
C GLY A 212 -13.46 -3.69 11.02
N LYS A 213 -13.95 -4.93 11.18
CA LYS A 213 -15.07 -5.47 10.39
C LYS A 213 -16.47 -5.05 10.91
N ARG A 214 -16.66 -4.83 12.21
CA ARG A 214 -17.99 -4.49 12.78
C ARG A 214 -18.41 -3.06 12.51
N ALA A 215 -17.48 -2.12 12.56
CA ALA A 215 -17.77 -0.70 12.33
C ALA A 215 -18.17 -0.39 10.87
N THR A 216 -17.64 -1.13 9.90
CA THR A 216 -17.97 -0.91 8.47
C THR A 216 -19.33 -1.48 8.08
N GLU A 217 -19.77 -2.58 8.71
CA GLU A 217 -21.12 -3.13 8.52
C GLU A 217 -22.19 -2.23 9.16
N PHE A 218 -21.89 -1.60 10.30
CA PHE A 218 -22.75 -0.62 10.95
C PHE A 218 -22.93 0.66 10.10
N LEU A 219 -21.83 1.19 9.54
CA LEU A 219 -21.91 2.36 8.64
C LEU A 219 -22.60 2.07 7.31
N LYS A 220 -22.46 0.84 6.76
CA LYS A 220 -23.20 0.44 5.55
C LYS A 220 -24.70 0.28 5.80
N ARG A 221 -25.10 -0.21 6.98
CA ARG A 221 -26.51 -0.26 7.40
C ARG A 221 -27.05 1.14 7.70
N GLY A 222 -26.20 2.02 8.24
CA GLY A 222 -26.48 3.45 8.42
C GLY A 222 -26.80 4.18 7.11
N VAL A 223 -25.97 4.04 6.07
CA VAL A 223 -26.20 4.77 4.81
C VAL A 223 -27.47 4.31 4.05
N HIS A 224 -28.04 3.15 4.41
CA HIS A 224 -29.28 2.67 3.81
C HIS A 224 -30.55 3.26 4.48
N TRP A 225 -30.46 3.89 5.66
CA TRP A 225 -31.64 4.39 6.39
C TRP A 225 -32.19 5.70 5.82
N GLU A 226 -31.37 6.50 5.13
CA GLU A 226 -31.77 7.85 4.66
C GLU A 226 -32.67 7.84 3.41
N ARG A 227 -33.19 6.66 3.03
CA ARG A 227 -34.14 6.49 1.92
C ARG A 227 -35.47 5.83 2.34
N SER A 228 -35.69 5.55 3.62
CA SER A 228 -36.96 4.97 4.07
C SER A 228 -37.52 5.69 5.29
N ASP A 229 -38.16 6.82 5.03
CA ASP A 229 -38.97 7.49 6.03
C ASP A 229 -40.30 6.76 6.25
N SER A 230 -40.78 6.86 7.50
CA SER A 230 -42.19 6.90 7.94
C SER A 230 -42.83 5.72 8.68
N LEU A 231 -42.09 4.74 9.23
CA LEU A 231 -42.66 3.80 10.22
C LEU A 231 -41.60 3.33 11.23
N GLY A 232 -41.54 3.92 12.43
CA GLY A 232 -40.62 3.37 13.45
C GLY A 232 -40.32 4.18 14.70
N TYR A 233 -41.29 4.91 15.28
CA TYR A 233 -41.04 5.68 16.52
C TYR A 233 -40.67 4.82 17.76
N ARG A 234 -40.86 3.49 17.71
CA ARG A 234 -40.48 2.56 18.80
C ARG A 234 -39.08 1.93 18.66
N ASP A 235 -38.51 1.85 17.46
CA ASP A 235 -37.18 1.24 17.24
C ASP A 235 -36.03 2.22 17.49
N GLY A 236 -36.24 3.53 17.26
CA GLY A 236 -35.21 4.56 17.47
C GLY A 236 -34.72 4.66 18.93
N GLN A 237 -35.59 4.37 19.91
CA GLN A 237 -35.22 4.38 21.33
C GLN A 237 -34.36 3.17 21.73
N ILE A 238 -34.55 2.01 21.08
CA ILE A 238 -33.73 0.81 21.34
C ILE A 238 -32.36 0.95 20.67
N GLU A 239 -32.31 1.52 19.46
CA GLU A 239 -31.04 1.78 18.77
C GLU A 239 -30.22 2.92 19.40
N GLU A 240 -30.86 3.94 19.97
CA GLU A 240 -30.17 4.99 20.73
C GLU A 240 -29.57 4.44 22.04
N LEU A 241 -30.27 3.51 22.71
CA LEU A 241 -29.76 2.78 23.86
C LEU A 241 -28.63 1.81 23.48
N GLU A 242 -28.68 1.17 22.31
CA GLU A 242 -27.55 0.38 21.79
C GLU A 242 -26.37 1.25 21.37
N GLY A 243 -26.61 2.43 20.78
CA GLY A 243 -25.57 3.41 20.44
C GLY A 243 -24.87 3.94 21.68
N LEU A 244 -25.63 4.27 22.73
CA LEU A 244 -25.09 4.65 24.05
C LEU A 244 -24.36 3.48 24.71
N ARG A 245 -24.85 2.25 24.58
CA ARG A 245 -24.15 1.04 25.05
C ARG A 245 -22.83 0.83 24.31
N LEU A 246 -22.78 1.03 23.01
CA LEU A 246 -21.57 0.88 22.19
C LEU A 246 -20.55 1.99 22.49
N ALA A 247 -21.00 3.23 22.68
CA ALA A 247 -20.15 4.32 23.15
C ALA A 247 -19.61 4.04 24.57
N ASN A 248 -20.43 3.45 25.43
CA ASN A 248 -20.03 3.03 26.77
C ASN A 248 -19.08 1.81 26.75
N GLU A 249 -19.23 0.88 25.80
CA GLU A 249 -18.28 -0.21 25.56
C GLU A 249 -16.95 0.30 24.98
N GLN A 250 -16.97 1.32 24.13
CA GLN A 250 -15.75 2.00 23.64
C GLN A 250 -15.05 2.79 24.75
N SER A 251 -15.82 3.46 25.63
CA SER A 251 -15.32 4.12 26.83
C SER A 251 -14.73 3.12 27.83
N ALA A 252 -15.44 2.01 28.09
CA ALA A 252 -14.97 0.92 28.93
C ALA A 252 -13.73 0.22 28.33
N TYR A 253 -13.61 0.13 27.00
CA TYR A 253 -12.42 -0.37 26.33
C TYR A 253 -11.24 0.60 26.45
N ALA A 254 -11.44 1.90 26.24
CA ALA A 254 -10.40 2.90 26.45
C ALA A 254 -9.93 2.90 27.92
N THR A 255 -10.86 2.78 28.87
CA THR A 255 -10.59 2.71 30.31
C THR A 255 -9.89 1.39 30.66
N GLY A 256 -10.27 0.26 30.06
CA GLY A 256 -9.64 -1.05 30.24
C GLY A 256 -8.25 -1.16 29.61
N VAL A 257 -8.01 -0.47 28.49
CA VAL A 257 -6.67 -0.32 27.89
C VAL A 257 -5.79 0.53 28.81
N ILE A 258 -6.29 1.64 29.35
CA ILE A 258 -5.57 2.45 30.33
C ILE A 258 -5.31 1.64 31.61
N GLN A 259 -6.30 0.92 32.15
CA GLN A 259 -6.13 0.08 33.34
C GLN A 259 -5.18 -1.09 33.11
N SER A 260 -5.19 -1.75 31.95
CA SER A 260 -4.26 -2.86 31.68
C SER A 260 -2.83 -2.37 31.45
N VAL A 261 -2.64 -1.20 30.82
CA VAL A 261 -1.34 -0.53 30.70
C VAL A 261 -0.84 -0.09 32.08
N THR A 262 -1.72 0.46 32.93
CA THR A 262 -1.38 0.91 34.28
C THR A 262 -1.08 -0.28 35.20
N ALA A 263 -1.89 -1.35 35.18
CA ALA A 263 -1.66 -2.57 35.95
C ALA A 263 -0.37 -3.30 35.53
N SER A 264 -0.09 -3.35 34.22
CA SER A 264 1.17 -3.91 33.71
C SER A 264 2.37 -3.06 34.14
N PHE A 265 2.21 -1.74 34.24
CA PHE A 265 3.23 -0.82 34.76
C PHE A 265 3.42 -0.96 36.29
N GLN A 266 2.34 -1.23 37.05
CA GLN A 266 2.36 -1.45 38.50
C GLN A 266 3.05 -2.78 38.87
N ILE A 267 2.77 -3.85 38.12
CA ILE A 267 3.41 -5.16 38.29
C ILE A 267 4.90 -5.09 37.93
N ALA A 268 5.27 -4.31 36.90
CA ALA A 268 6.66 -4.19 36.45
C ALA A 268 7.53 -3.24 37.29
N SER A 269 6.94 -2.35 38.09
CA SER A 269 7.66 -1.39 38.95
C SER A 269 7.86 -1.86 40.41
N GLY A 270 7.38 -3.06 40.76
CA GLY A 270 7.61 -3.65 42.09
C GLY A 270 6.92 -2.91 43.26
N THR A 271 5.98 -2.01 42.98
CA THR A 271 5.28 -1.27 44.04
C THR A 271 4.06 -2.08 44.52
N PHE A 272 4.28 -3.03 45.43
CA PHE A 272 3.20 -3.64 46.22
C PHE A 272 2.70 -2.59 47.23
N TYR A 273 1.55 -1.96 46.95
CA TYR A 273 0.80 -1.26 47.99
C TYR A 273 0.10 -2.31 48.84
N VAL A 274 0.58 -2.52 50.06
CA VAL A 274 -0.14 -3.22 51.12
C VAL A 274 -1.34 -2.35 51.49
N GLY A 275 -2.54 -2.77 51.10
CA GLY A 275 -3.79 -2.13 51.50
C GLY A 275 -4.31 -2.76 52.79
N LEU A 276 -4.25 -2.00 53.88
CA LEU A 276 -5.12 -2.17 55.04
C LEU A 276 -6.58 -1.99 54.58
N VAL A 277 -7.40 -3.03 54.71
CA VAL A 277 -8.63 -3.20 55.51
C VAL A 277 -9.31 -4.47 55.01
#